data_AF-A0A955R9E7-F1
#
_entry.id   AF-A0A955R9E7-F1
#
_cell.length_a   1.000
_cell.length_b   1.000
_cell.length_c   1.000
_cell.angle_alpha   90.00
_cell.angle_beta   90.00
_cell.angle_gamma   90.00
#
_symmetry.space_group_name_H-M   'P 1'
#
loop_
_entity.id
_entity.type
_entity.pdbx_description
1 polymer ?
#
loop_
_entity_poly.entity_id
_entity_poly.type
_entity_poly.pdbx_seq_one_letter_code
_entity_poly.pdbx_strand_id
1 'polypeptide(L)'
;MTEAQPGGLLGVIAAHQDASLYQSLLWEGSFGDYLDMVKADAKIARNAYQRLYDLIGSYGTTEYTEYRKEILRHHFFDDPFDNGADGVFGIDIQLMKLVRVFRAAALGYGPEKRVILLHGPVGSAKSTIARLLKKGLEAYSRTDAGKLFTYSWEVDGQSISSPMNDEPLKLLPDAVRGRILSEINASGTSPYPVKLEGDLNPVCRYWYRELMRRYDGDFLKVVSHVKVRRLVLSEKDRVGIG
;
A
#
# COMPACT_ATOMS: atom_id res chain seq x y z
N MET A 1 31.14 27.34 14.49
CA MET A 1 31.15 26.35 15.60
C MET A 1 31.12 24.99 14.94
N THR A 2 32.22 24.24 15.05
CA THR A 2 32.44 22.97 14.34
C THR A 2 31.67 21.88 15.07
N GLU A 3 30.61 21.34 14.47
CA GLU A 3 29.90 20.17 15.02
C GLU A 3 30.90 19.00 15.12
N ALA A 4 31.14 18.55 16.35
CA ALA A 4 31.96 17.38 16.61
C ALA A 4 31.26 16.15 16.00
N GLN A 5 31.93 15.44 15.09
CA GLN A 5 31.40 14.17 14.60
C GLN A 5 31.28 13.18 15.76
N PRO A 6 30.11 12.54 15.92
CA PRO A 6 29.88 11.63 17.04
C PRO A 6 30.82 10.41 16.90
N GLY A 7 31.81 10.31 17.79
CA GLY A 7 32.69 9.15 17.86
C GLY A 7 31.99 7.93 18.47
N GLY A 8 32.55 6.73 18.24
CA GLY A 8 32.08 5.48 18.85
C GLY A 8 30.82 4.90 18.19
N LEU A 9 30.01 4.18 18.96
CA LEU A 9 28.78 3.52 18.46
C LEU A 9 27.77 4.50 17.85
N LEU A 10 27.76 5.76 18.29
CA LEU A 10 26.91 6.81 17.71
C LEU A 10 27.33 7.18 16.28
N GLY A 11 28.63 7.13 15.97
CA GLY A 11 29.14 7.33 14.62
C GLY A 11 28.75 6.20 13.67
N VAL A 12 28.72 4.96 14.18
CA VAL A 12 28.23 3.79 13.42
C VAL A 12 26.72 3.92 13.14
N ILE A 13 25.93 4.35 14.13
CA ILE A 13 24.49 4.59 13.95
C ILE A 13 24.24 5.69 12.91
N ALA A 14 24.96 6.82 13.00
CA ALA A 14 24.83 7.92 12.05
C ALA A 14 25.23 7.52 10.62
N ALA A 15 26.26 6.69 10.47
CA ALA A 15 26.71 6.20 9.16
C ALA A 15 25.74 5.20 8.51
N HIS A 16 24.89 4.53 9.30
CA HIS A 16 23.89 3.58 8.82
C HIS A 16 22.45 4.15 8.80
N GLN A 17 22.25 5.40 9.22
CA GLN A 17 20.98 6.08 9.04
C GLN A 17 20.88 6.70 7.65
N ASP A 18 20.03 6.12 6.81
CA ASP A 18 19.57 6.80 5.60
C ASP A 18 18.51 7.85 5.97
N ALA A 19 18.98 9.05 6.30
CA ALA A 19 18.13 10.18 6.65
C ALA A 19 17.16 10.54 5.51
N SER A 20 17.54 10.33 4.26
CA SER A 20 16.70 10.63 3.09
C SER A 20 15.54 9.65 2.96
N LEU A 21 15.80 8.35 3.17
CA LEU A 21 14.78 7.33 3.25
C LEU A 21 13.83 7.61 4.41
N TYR A 22 14.35 7.93 5.59
CA TYR A 22 13.53 8.25 6.76
C TYR A 22 12.61 9.45 6.52
N GLN A 23 13.12 10.53 5.92
CA GLN A 23 12.31 11.69 5.54
C GLN A 23 11.21 11.32 4.55
N SER A 24 11.49 10.47 3.55
CA SER A 24 10.49 10.03 2.57
C SER A 24 9.38 9.17 3.21
N LEU A 25 9.73 8.37 4.23
CA LEU A 25 8.78 7.54 4.97
C LEU A 25 7.89 8.35 5.92
N LEU A 26 8.35 9.54 6.31
CA LEU A 26 7.62 10.50 7.14
C LEU A 26 7.00 11.65 6.33
N TRP A 27 6.89 11.50 5.00
CA TRP A 27 6.30 12.55 4.18
C TRP A 27 4.90 12.90 4.67
N GLU A 28 4.64 14.20 4.80
CA GLU A 28 3.31 14.74 5.02
C GLU A 28 3.09 15.98 4.14
N GLY A 29 1.89 16.14 3.63
CA GLY A 29 1.50 17.22 2.73
C GLY A 29 0.03 17.55 2.81
N SER A 30 -0.38 18.49 1.98
CA SER A 30 -1.79 18.83 1.79
C SER A 30 -2.49 17.78 0.92
N PHE A 31 -3.82 17.85 0.89
CA PHE A 31 -4.61 17.07 -0.07
C PHE A 31 -4.26 17.42 -1.53
N GLY A 32 -3.88 18.67 -1.81
CA GLY A 32 -3.44 19.10 -3.14
C GLY A 32 -2.14 18.43 -3.56
N ASP A 33 -1.13 18.42 -2.69
CA ASP A 33 0.15 17.76 -2.95
C ASP A 33 -0.06 16.27 -3.27
N TYR A 34 -0.97 15.62 -2.55
CA TYR A 34 -1.35 14.24 -2.81
C TYR A 34 -2.00 14.04 -4.19
N LEU A 35 -2.91 14.92 -4.62
CA LEU A 35 -3.53 14.84 -5.94
C LEU A 35 -2.49 14.99 -7.06
N ASP A 36 -1.52 15.89 -6.89
CA ASP A 36 -0.43 16.06 -7.84
C ASP A 36 0.45 14.81 -7.93
N MET A 37 0.75 14.17 -6.79
CA MET A 37 1.46 12.89 -6.75
C MET A 37 0.70 11.78 -7.50
N VAL A 38 -0.60 11.63 -7.25
CA VAL A 38 -1.44 10.62 -7.91
C VAL A 38 -1.59 10.90 -9.41
N LYS A 39 -1.64 12.17 -9.80
CA LYS A 39 -1.68 12.56 -11.22
C LYS A 39 -0.37 12.23 -11.94
N ALA A 40 0.76 12.37 -11.26
CA ALA A 40 2.07 12.00 -11.79
C ALA A 40 2.29 10.48 -11.83
N ASP A 41 1.82 9.75 -10.81
CA ASP A 41 1.89 8.30 -10.73
C ASP A 41 0.61 7.71 -10.12
N ALA A 42 -0.28 7.23 -10.98
CA ALA A 42 -1.56 6.65 -10.58
C ALA A 42 -1.40 5.35 -9.76
N LYS A 43 -0.21 4.72 -9.76
CA LYS A 43 0.07 3.53 -8.94
C LYS A 43 0.00 3.83 -7.44
N ILE A 44 0.10 5.09 -7.04
CA ILE A 44 -0.03 5.49 -5.64
C ILE A 44 -1.41 5.08 -5.08
N ALA A 45 -2.46 5.23 -5.89
CA ALA A 45 -3.85 4.94 -5.53
C ALA A 45 -4.24 3.46 -5.78
N ARG A 46 -3.28 2.54 -5.87
CA ARG A 46 -3.56 1.10 -6.02
C ARG A 46 -4.35 0.55 -4.83
N ASN A 47 -5.27 -0.36 -5.13
CA ASN A 47 -5.95 -1.14 -4.11
C ASN A 47 -5.04 -2.24 -3.50
N ALA A 48 -5.54 -2.96 -2.50
CA ALA A 48 -4.78 -4.01 -1.80
C ALA A 48 -4.32 -5.15 -2.73
N TYR A 49 -5.18 -5.61 -3.65
CA TYR A 49 -4.86 -6.71 -4.58
C TYR A 49 -3.80 -6.30 -5.60
N GLN A 50 -3.92 -5.10 -6.17
CA GLN A 50 -2.94 -4.55 -7.10
C GLN A 50 -1.58 -4.41 -6.44
N ARG A 51 -1.55 -3.87 -5.21
CA ARG A 51 -0.31 -3.72 -4.44
C ARG A 51 0.33 -5.06 -4.11
N LEU A 52 -0.46 -6.06 -3.71
CA LEU A 52 0.04 -7.40 -3.41
C LEU A 52 0.57 -8.11 -4.67
N TYR A 53 -0.12 -7.98 -5.81
CA TYR A 53 0.31 -8.60 -7.06
C TYR A 53 1.60 -7.94 -7.58
N ASP A 54 1.69 -6.61 -7.56
CA ASP A 54 2.90 -5.88 -7.97
C ASP A 54 4.09 -6.17 -7.04
N LEU A 55 3.83 -6.31 -5.73
CA LEU A 55 4.82 -6.77 -4.75
C LEU A 55 5.39 -8.14 -5.13
N ILE A 56 4.54 -9.12 -5.41
CA ILE A 56 5.02 -10.47 -5.78
C ILE A 56 5.80 -10.41 -7.10
N GLY A 57 5.32 -9.61 -8.05
CA GLY A 57 5.96 -9.43 -9.36
C GLY A 57 7.33 -8.73 -9.29
N SER A 58 7.58 -7.88 -8.29
CA SER A 58 8.82 -7.10 -8.19
C SER A 58 10.08 -7.95 -7.96
N TYR A 59 9.93 -9.19 -7.47
CA TYR A 59 11.03 -10.13 -7.26
C TYR A 59 11.36 -10.98 -8.50
N GLY A 60 10.57 -10.86 -9.57
CA GLY A 60 10.78 -11.60 -10.80
C GLY A 60 10.36 -13.07 -10.72
N THR A 61 10.54 -13.76 -11.84
CA THR A 61 10.01 -15.11 -12.05
C THR A 61 10.94 -15.93 -12.94
N THR A 62 11.00 -17.24 -12.70
CA THR A 62 11.66 -18.20 -13.60
C THR A 62 10.63 -19.18 -14.15
N GLU A 63 10.73 -19.49 -15.45
CA GLU A 63 9.86 -20.46 -16.10
C GLU A 63 10.60 -21.79 -16.31
N TYR A 64 9.93 -22.90 -16.00
CA TYR A 64 10.45 -24.24 -16.21
C TYR A 64 9.33 -25.23 -16.53
N THR A 65 9.69 -26.34 -17.17
CA THR A 65 8.75 -27.40 -17.55
C THR A 65 8.91 -28.61 -16.65
N GLU A 66 7.83 -29.00 -15.97
CA GLU A 66 7.78 -30.21 -15.16
C GLU A 66 6.57 -31.05 -15.57
N TYR A 67 6.77 -32.34 -15.84
CA TYR A 67 5.68 -33.24 -16.28
C TYR A 67 4.82 -32.68 -17.44
N ARG A 68 5.47 -32.04 -18.43
CA ARG A 68 4.83 -31.37 -19.58
C ARG A 68 3.91 -30.19 -19.21
N LYS A 69 4.07 -29.62 -18.02
CA LYS A 69 3.39 -28.38 -17.62
C LYS A 69 4.44 -27.27 -17.51
N GLU A 70 4.14 -26.14 -18.14
CA GLU A 70 4.88 -24.90 -17.92
C GLU A 70 4.51 -24.34 -16.55
N ILE A 71 5.51 -24.15 -15.70
CA ILE A 71 5.38 -23.67 -14.34
C ILE A 71 6.19 -22.39 -14.22
N LEU A 72 5.53 -21.37 -13.67
CA LEU A 72 6.12 -20.06 -13.43
C LEU A 72 6.40 -19.94 -11.93
N ARG A 73 7.67 -20.02 -11.57
CA ARG A 73 8.16 -19.86 -10.19
C ARG A 73 8.28 -18.38 -9.87
N HIS A 74 7.68 -17.95 -8.77
CA HIS A 74 7.77 -16.57 -8.29
C HIS A 74 8.83 -16.47 -7.18
N HIS A 75 9.91 -15.71 -7.42
CA HIS A 75 11.03 -15.61 -6.49
C HIS A 75 10.70 -14.93 -5.16
N PHE A 76 9.57 -14.22 -5.10
CA PHE A 76 9.02 -13.72 -3.84
C PHE A 76 8.88 -14.82 -2.77
N PHE A 77 8.54 -16.05 -3.18
CA PHE A 77 8.36 -17.17 -2.25
C PHE A 77 9.67 -17.87 -1.87
N ASP A 78 10.81 -17.43 -2.42
CA ASP A 78 12.14 -17.88 -2.00
C ASP A 78 12.60 -17.20 -0.70
N ASP A 79 11.76 -16.33 -0.12
CA ASP A 79 12.03 -15.52 1.07
C ASP A 79 13.26 -14.60 0.93
N PRO A 80 13.14 -13.52 0.13
CA PRO A 80 14.20 -12.55 -0.09
C PRO A 80 14.47 -11.65 1.13
N PHE A 81 13.72 -11.81 2.22
CA PHE A 81 13.79 -10.96 3.41
C PHE A 81 14.70 -11.57 4.49
N ASP A 82 14.61 -12.88 4.68
CA ASP A 82 15.35 -13.61 5.72
C ASP A 82 16.22 -14.75 5.14
N ASN A 83 16.79 -14.54 3.95
CA ASN A 83 17.71 -15.47 3.28
C ASN A 83 17.17 -16.91 3.15
N GLY A 84 15.89 -17.05 2.76
CA GLY A 84 15.30 -18.38 2.54
C GLY A 84 14.82 -19.08 3.81
N ALA A 85 14.90 -18.47 4.99
CA ALA A 85 14.46 -19.07 6.25
C ALA A 85 13.00 -19.55 6.17
N ASP A 86 12.17 -18.81 5.46
CA ASP A 86 10.76 -19.08 5.24
C ASP A 86 10.43 -19.44 3.77
N GLY A 87 11.45 -19.81 2.99
CA GLY A 87 11.30 -20.18 1.58
C GLY A 87 10.34 -21.34 1.38
N VAL A 88 9.48 -21.23 0.37
CA VAL A 88 8.44 -22.22 0.05
C VAL A 88 8.84 -22.98 -1.21
N PHE A 89 8.96 -24.31 -1.09
CA PHE A 89 9.44 -25.18 -2.16
C PHE A 89 8.46 -26.32 -2.43
N GLY A 90 8.47 -26.85 -3.66
CA GLY A 90 7.71 -28.06 -4.03
C GLY A 90 6.20 -27.85 -4.25
N ILE A 91 5.71 -26.61 -4.19
CA ILE A 91 4.30 -26.26 -4.45
C ILE A 91 4.13 -25.12 -5.46
N ASP A 92 5.06 -25.00 -6.39
CA ASP A 92 5.11 -23.92 -7.41
C ASP A 92 3.82 -23.82 -8.23
N ILE A 93 3.19 -24.95 -8.58
CA ILE A 93 1.91 -24.96 -9.30
C ILE A 93 0.81 -24.27 -8.46
N GLN A 94 0.78 -24.52 -7.15
CA GLN A 94 -0.21 -23.95 -6.23
C GLN A 94 0.07 -22.47 -6.00
N LEU A 95 1.34 -22.08 -5.85
CA LEU A 95 1.75 -20.68 -5.75
C LEU A 95 1.41 -19.91 -7.03
N MET A 96 1.70 -20.46 -8.21
CA MET A 96 1.33 -19.88 -9.50
C MET A 96 -0.19 -19.68 -9.60
N LYS A 97 -1.00 -20.65 -9.16
CA LYS A 97 -2.47 -20.51 -9.11
C LYS A 97 -2.89 -19.40 -8.15
N LEU A 98 -2.29 -19.32 -6.97
CA LEU A 98 -2.55 -18.25 -6.00
C LEU A 98 -2.24 -16.88 -6.58
N VAL A 99 -1.09 -16.71 -7.22
CA VAL A 99 -0.70 -15.44 -7.86
C VAL A 99 -1.63 -15.08 -9.02
N ARG A 100 -2.14 -16.06 -9.77
CA ARG A 100 -3.19 -15.82 -10.79
C ARG A 100 -4.48 -15.29 -10.17
N VAL A 101 -4.85 -15.73 -8.96
CA VAL A 101 -6.00 -15.16 -8.23
C VAL A 101 -5.75 -13.69 -7.91
N PHE A 102 -4.57 -13.34 -7.40
CA PHE A 102 -4.22 -11.94 -7.13
C PHE A 102 -4.21 -11.08 -8.40
N ARG A 103 -3.67 -11.61 -9.51
CA ARG A 103 -3.71 -10.94 -10.82
C ARG A 103 -5.14 -10.67 -11.28
N ALA A 104 -6.02 -11.66 -11.17
CA ALA A 104 -7.41 -11.53 -11.56
C ALA A 104 -8.17 -10.52 -10.65
N ALA A 105 -7.89 -10.51 -9.35
CA ALA A 105 -8.42 -9.52 -8.41
C ALA A 105 -7.90 -8.10 -8.70
N ALA A 106 -6.62 -7.96 -9.04
CA ALA A 106 -6.01 -6.68 -9.39
C ALA A 106 -6.66 -6.03 -10.64
N LEU A 107 -7.11 -6.87 -11.58
CA LEU A 107 -7.84 -6.47 -12.79
C LEU A 107 -9.36 -6.33 -12.58
N GLY A 108 -9.89 -6.70 -11.40
CA GLY A 108 -11.31 -6.61 -11.08
C GLY A 108 -12.18 -7.67 -11.77
N TYR A 109 -11.66 -8.88 -11.95
CA TYR A 109 -12.38 -10.00 -12.59
C TYR A 109 -13.24 -10.83 -11.62
N GLY A 110 -13.48 -10.34 -10.40
CA GLY A 110 -14.39 -10.95 -9.41
C GLY A 110 -13.74 -11.59 -8.17
N PRO A 111 -12.50 -12.12 -8.19
CA PRO A 111 -11.90 -12.68 -6.98
C PRO A 111 -11.73 -11.68 -5.84
N GLU A 112 -11.70 -10.37 -6.12
CA GLU A 112 -11.64 -9.31 -5.11
C GLU A 112 -12.84 -9.29 -4.16
N LYS A 113 -13.94 -9.95 -4.53
CA LYS A 113 -15.18 -10.06 -3.74
C LYS A 113 -15.29 -11.39 -3.00
N ARG A 114 -14.22 -12.20 -2.95
CA ARG A 114 -14.22 -13.56 -2.42
C ARG A 114 -13.14 -13.76 -1.36
N VAL A 115 -13.42 -14.62 -0.39
CA VAL A 115 -12.43 -15.08 0.59
C VAL A 115 -11.51 -16.11 -0.06
N ILE A 116 -10.20 -15.91 0.07
CA ILE A 116 -9.19 -16.91 -0.33
C ILE A 116 -8.94 -17.82 0.88
N LEU A 117 -9.30 -19.09 0.75
CA LEU A 117 -9.05 -20.10 1.77
C LEU A 117 -7.88 -21.00 1.35
N LEU A 118 -6.77 -20.93 2.08
CA LEU A 118 -5.67 -21.89 1.94
C LEU A 118 -5.99 -23.14 2.76
N HIS A 119 -6.20 -24.27 2.09
CA HIS A 119 -6.47 -25.56 2.74
C HIS A 119 -5.49 -26.63 2.23
N GLY A 120 -5.19 -27.61 3.09
CA GLY A 120 -4.26 -28.69 2.77
C GLY A 120 -3.73 -29.38 4.03
N PRO A 121 -2.97 -30.49 3.89
CA PRO A 121 -2.41 -31.25 5.01
C PRO A 121 -1.55 -30.39 5.95
N VAL A 122 -1.30 -30.86 7.17
CA VAL A 122 -0.34 -30.21 8.07
C VAL A 122 1.04 -30.17 7.40
N GLY A 123 1.78 -29.07 7.58
CA GLY A 123 3.11 -28.88 6.96
C GLY A 123 3.10 -28.37 5.51
N SER A 124 1.95 -28.09 4.89
CA SER A 124 1.85 -27.57 3.51
C SER A 124 2.10 -26.05 3.35
N ALA A 125 2.98 -25.47 4.18
CA ALA A 125 3.42 -24.07 4.10
C ALA A 125 2.32 -22.98 4.14
N LYS A 126 1.06 -23.27 4.50
CA LYS A 126 -0.06 -22.30 4.50
C LYS A 126 0.24 -21.04 5.33
N SER A 127 0.67 -21.22 6.57
CA SER A 127 1.02 -20.11 7.46
C SER A 127 2.30 -19.41 7.01
N THR A 128 3.24 -20.16 6.41
CA THR A 128 4.48 -19.64 5.83
C THR A 128 4.20 -18.67 4.70
N ILE A 129 3.28 -19.03 3.78
CA ILE A 129 2.81 -18.16 2.69
C ILE A 129 2.18 -16.89 3.25
N ALA A 130 1.27 -17.02 4.22
CA ALA A 130 0.61 -15.86 4.82
C ALA A 130 1.64 -14.90 5.46
N ARG A 131 2.59 -15.44 6.24
CA ARG A 131 3.64 -14.64 6.88
C ARG A 131 4.57 -13.99 5.84
N LEU A 132 4.95 -14.68 4.75
CA LEU A 132 5.70 -14.07 3.66
C LEU A 132 4.96 -12.90 3.00
N LEU A 133 3.65 -13.05 2.73
CA LEU A 133 2.84 -11.97 2.17
C LEU A 133 2.80 -10.74 3.10
N LYS A 134 2.68 -10.95 4.42
CA LYS A 134 2.74 -9.87 5.41
C LYS A 134 4.09 -9.18 5.46
N LYS A 135 5.18 -9.94 5.62
CA LYS A 135 6.57 -9.43 5.58
C LYS A 135 6.83 -8.64 4.29
N GLY A 136 6.40 -9.20 3.17
CA GLY A 136 6.51 -8.58 1.86
C GLY A 136 5.76 -7.26 1.76
N LEU A 137 4.51 -7.19 2.23
CA LEU A 137 3.72 -5.95 2.21
C LEU A 137 4.36 -4.86 3.06
N GLU A 138 4.84 -5.22 4.26
CA GLU A 138 5.56 -4.32 5.14
C GLU A 138 6.85 -3.79 4.46
N ALA A 139 7.70 -4.67 3.94
CA ALA A 139 8.92 -4.29 3.22
C ALA A 139 8.63 -3.44 1.98
N TYR A 140 7.67 -3.85 1.16
CA TYR A 140 7.28 -3.14 -0.06
C TYR A 140 6.74 -1.75 0.25
N SER A 141 5.96 -1.59 1.33
CA SER A 141 5.45 -0.30 1.77
C SER A 141 6.53 0.72 2.15
N ARG A 142 7.79 0.30 2.35
CA ARG A 142 8.94 1.17 2.61
C ARG A 142 9.67 1.60 1.34
N THR A 143 9.34 1.00 0.20
CA THR A 143 9.93 1.36 -1.10
C THR A 143 9.15 2.49 -1.76
N ASP A 144 9.76 3.19 -2.73
CA ASP A 144 9.05 4.15 -3.57
C ASP A 144 7.96 3.46 -4.41
N ALA A 145 8.29 2.29 -4.98
CA ALA A 145 7.36 1.49 -5.77
C ALA A 145 6.15 1.00 -4.98
N GLY A 146 6.25 0.81 -3.67
CA GLY A 146 5.15 0.36 -2.82
C GLY A 146 4.45 1.48 -2.05
N LYS A 147 4.64 2.75 -2.46
CA LYS A 147 4.08 3.88 -1.73
C LYS A 147 2.56 3.92 -1.70
N LEU A 148 2.05 4.30 -0.54
CA LEU A 148 0.64 4.51 -0.23
C LEU A 148 0.51 5.54 0.89
N PHE A 149 -0.65 6.20 0.94
CA PHE A 149 -0.92 7.34 1.79
C PHE A 149 -2.25 7.17 2.52
N THR A 150 -2.37 7.89 3.63
CA THR A 150 -3.59 8.05 4.41
C THR A 150 -3.64 9.50 4.89
N TYR A 151 -4.62 9.86 5.71
CA TYR A 151 -4.75 11.23 6.18
C TYR A 151 -5.24 11.32 7.63
N SER A 152 -5.02 12.49 8.21
CA SER A 152 -5.62 12.97 9.45
C SER A 152 -6.44 14.23 9.20
N TRP A 153 -7.39 14.48 10.10
CA TRP A 153 -8.11 15.73 10.21
C TRP A 153 -7.43 16.60 11.27
N GLU A 154 -7.04 17.81 10.90
CA GLU A 154 -6.46 18.83 11.77
C GLU A 154 -7.58 19.79 12.21
N VAL A 155 -8.16 19.56 13.39
CA VAL A 155 -9.31 20.32 13.89
C VAL A 155 -9.02 20.86 15.28
N ASP A 156 -9.17 22.17 15.45
CA ASP A 156 -9.02 22.88 16.73
C ASP A 156 -7.72 22.52 17.50
N GLY A 157 -6.62 22.37 16.75
CA GLY A 157 -5.29 22.03 17.29
C GLY A 157 -5.07 20.54 17.57
N GLN A 158 -6.02 19.67 17.21
CA GLN A 158 -5.92 18.22 17.34
C GLN A 158 -5.79 17.54 15.98
N SER A 159 -4.90 16.55 15.91
CA SER A 159 -4.77 15.68 14.75
C SER A 159 -5.53 14.37 14.97
N ILE A 160 -6.52 14.11 14.12
CA ILE A 160 -7.42 12.96 14.21
C ILE A 160 -7.15 12.06 13.01
N SER A 161 -6.33 11.03 13.21
CA SER A 161 -6.01 10.06 12.17
C SER A 161 -7.24 9.28 11.69
N SER A 162 -7.29 8.98 10.39
CA SER A 162 -8.28 8.04 9.85
C SER A 162 -8.12 6.65 10.48
N PRO A 163 -9.12 6.13 11.24
CA PRO A 163 -8.99 4.85 11.93
C PRO A 163 -8.78 3.66 10.98
N MET A 164 -9.34 3.74 9.77
CA MET A 164 -9.25 2.68 8.77
C MET A 164 -8.10 2.90 7.77
N ASN A 165 -7.25 3.89 8.02
CA ASN A 165 -6.24 4.37 7.07
C ASN A 165 -6.81 4.55 5.64
N ASP A 166 -7.92 5.28 5.54
CA ASP A 166 -8.64 5.43 4.28
C ASP A 166 -7.78 6.12 3.21
N GLU A 167 -7.98 5.67 1.98
CA GLU A 167 -7.44 6.28 0.78
C GLU A 167 -7.89 7.76 0.66
N PRO A 168 -6.97 8.75 0.62
CA PRO A 168 -7.35 10.16 0.61
C PRO A 168 -8.26 10.56 -0.56
N LEU A 169 -8.16 9.91 -1.73
CA LEU A 169 -9.06 10.19 -2.86
C LEU A 169 -10.56 10.00 -2.52
N LYS A 170 -10.91 9.24 -1.46
CA LYS A 170 -12.29 9.12 -0.97
C LYS A 170 -12.88 10.44 -0.47
N LEU A 171 -12.05 11.43 -0.16
CA LEU A 171 -12.49 12.78 0.22
C LEU A 171 -13.09 13.57 -0.95
N LEU A 172 -12.85 13.15 -2.20
CA LEU A 172 -13.40 13.84 -3.37
C LEU A 172 -14.94 13.85 -3.33
N PRO A 173 -15.58 15.01 -3.57
CA PRO A 173 -17.03 15.10 -3.64
C PRO A 173 -17.59 14.23 -4.77
N ASP A 174 -18.72 13.58 -4.54
CA ASP A 174 -19.31 12.62 -5.49
C ASP A 174 -19.55 13.24 -6.88
N ALA A 175 -19.96 14.51 -6.92
CA ALA A 175 -20.25 15.24 -8.16
C ALA A 175 -19.03 15.40 -9.10
N VAL A 176 -17.81 15.47 -8.55
CA VAL A 176 -16.58 15.66 -9.34
C VAL A 176 -15.68 14.42 -9.37
N ARG A 177 -15.91 13.46 -8.46
CA ARG A 177 -15.09 12.24 -8.31
C ARG A 177 -14.90 11.52 -9.65
N GLY A 178 -15.98 11.32 -10.42
CA GLY A 178 -15.89 10.65 -11.72
C GLY A 178 -14.95 11.35 -12.70
N ARG A 179 -15.04 12.68 -12.80
CA ARG A 179 -14.19 13.49 -13.69
C ARG A 179 -12.71 13.43 -13.28
N ILE A 180 -12.42 13.56 -11.98
CA ILE A 180 -11.04 13.49 -11.46
C ILE A 180 -10.44 12.10 -11.67
N LEU A 181 -11.19 11.03 -11.41
CA LEU A 181 -10.72 9.67 -11.66
C LEU A 181 -10.48 9.41 -13.15
N SER A 182 -11.31 9.95 -14.05
CA SER A 182 -11.06 9.87 -15.48
C SER A 182 -9.77 10.58 -15.88
N GLU A 183 -9.47 11.75 -15.30
CA GLU A 183 -8.22 12.48 -15.54
C GLU A 183 -6.99 11.72 -15.05
N ILE A 184 -7.04 11.17 -13.83
CA ILE A 184 -5.97 10.34 -13.27
C ILE A 184 -5.71 9.13 -14.16
N ASN A 185 -6.77 8.43 -14.57
CA ASN A 185 -6.65 7.24 -15.43
C ASN A 185 -6.16 7.55 -16.85
N ALA A 186 -6.45 8.75 -17.37
CA ALA A 186 -5.98 9.18 -18.68
C ALA A 186 -4.45 9.35 -18.76
N SER A 187 -3.76 9.49 -17.61
CA SER A 187 -2.29 9.55 -17.55
C SER A 187 -1.60 8.28 -18.06
N GLY A 188 -2.28 7.13 -18.03
CA GLY A 188 -1.72 5.84 -18.45
C GLY A 188 -0.53 5.34 -17.59
N THR A 189 -0.29 5.96 -16.44
CA THR A 189 0.88 5.66 -15.57
C THR A 189 0.71 4.36 -14.76
N SER A 190 -0.53 3.86 -14.63
CA SER A 190 -0.84 2.61 -13.95
C SER A 190 -1.36 1.55 -14.93
N PRO A 191 -0.94 0.28 -14.79
CA PRO A 191 -1.49 -0.83 -15.58
C PRO A 191 -2.93 -1.19 -15.18
N TYR A 192 -3.42 -0.63 -14.06
CA TYR A 192 -4.78 -0.83 -13.56
C TYR A 192 -5.52 0.50 -13.50
N PRO A 193 -6.84 0.52 -13.80
CA PRO A 193 -7.64 1.70 -13.55
C PRO A 193 -7.74 1.98 -12.05
N VAL A 194 -7.48 3.21 -11.65
CA VAL A 194 -7.77 3.74 -10.31
C VAL A 194 -9.29 3.79 -10.15
N LYS A 195 -9.78 3.04 -9.17
CA LYS A 195 -11.19 2.98 -8.78
C LYS A 195 -11.29 3.19 -7.28
N LEU A 196 -12.30 3.92 -6.85
CA LEU A 196 -12.61 4.11 -5.43
C LEU A 196 -13.81 3.24 -5.08
N GLU A 197 -13.61 2.32 -4.14
CA GLU A 197 -14.65 1.46 -3.60
C GLU A 197 -14.97 1.83 -2.16
N GLY A 198 -16.26 1.73 -1.83
CA GLY A 198 -16.79 2.08 -0.52
C GLY A 198 -16.77 3.58 -0.24
N ASP A 199 -17.22 3.92 0.96
CA ASP A 199 -17.30 5.29 1.44
C ASP A 199 -16.17 5.59 2.45
N LEU A 200 -16.12 6.84 2.91
CA LEU A 200 -15.41 7.23 4.12
C LEU A 200 -15.91 6.44 5.33
N ASN A 201 -14.96 6.01 6.18
CA ASN A 201 -15.26 5.43 7.48
C ASN A 201 -16.06 6.39 8.39
N PRO A 202 -16.77 5.90 9.43
CA PRO A 202 -17.68 6.71 10.24
C PRO A 202 -17.04 7.97 10.86
N VAL A 203 -15.80 7.88 11.34
CA VAL A 203 -15.09 9.02 11.96
C VAL A 203 -14.75 10.07 10.92
N CYS A 204 -14.20 9.66 9.78
CA CYS A 204 -13.85 10.60 8.72
C CYS A 204 -15.09 11.21 8.06
N ARG A 205 -16.18 10.44 7.93
CA ARG A 205 -17.47 10.93 7.45
C ARG A 205 -18.07 11.97 8.40
N TYR A 206 -17.93 11.78 9.72
CA TYR A 206 -18.38 12.75 10.72
C TYR A 206 -17.65 14.09 10.54
N TRP A 207 -16.31 14.08 10.51
CA TRP A 207 -15.52 15.31 10.35
C TRP A 207 -15.75 15.99 9.01
N TYR A 208 -15.82 15.22 7.92
CA TYR A 208 -16.18 15.75 6.61
C TYR A 208 -17.51 16.53 6.67
N ARG A 209 -18.56 15.95 7.28
CA ARG A 209 -19.88 16.60 7.38
C ARG A 209 -19.86 17.83 8.28
N GLU A 210 -19.16 17.77 9.41
CA GLU A 210 -19.10 18.88 10.35
C GLU A 210 -18.37 20.07 9.76
N LEU A 211 -17.24 19.84 9.09
CA LEU A 211 -16.49 20.89 8.40
C LEU A 211 -17.26 21.44 7.21
N MET A 212 -17.96 20.60 6.44
CA MET A 212 -18.86 21.06 5.37
C MET A 212 -19.95 21.98 5.92
N ARG A 213 -20.52 21.69 7.08
CA ARG A 213 -21.49 22.59 7.74
C ARG A 213 -20.81 23.89 8.20
N ARG A 214 -19.65 23.79 8.87
CA ARG A 214 -18.90 24.94 9.40
C ARG A 214 -18.51 25.95 8.33
N TYR A 215 -18.27 25.48 7.11
CA TYR A 215 -17.82 26.29 5.99
C TYR A 215 -18.86 26.44 4.87
N ASP A 216 -20.15 26.24 5.17
CA ASP A 216 -21.25 26.44 4.23
C ASP A 216 -21.06 25.72 2.88
N GLY A 217 -20.45 24.53 2.92
CA GLY A 217 -20.19 23.69 1.75
C GLY A 217 -18.91 24.00 0.97
N ASP A 218 -18.06 24.91 1.45
CA ASP A 218 -16.77 25.22 0.81
C ASP A 218 -15.76 24.06 1.00
N PHE A 219 -15.69 23.19 -0.01
CA PHE A 219 -14.81 22.03 -0.02
C PHE A 219 -13.33 22.38 0.15
N LEU A 220 -12.86 23.52 -0.39
CA LEU A 220 -11.45 23.90 -0.30
C LEU A 220 -11.06 24.21 1.15
N LYS A 221 -11.96 24.85 1.91
CA LYS A 221 -11.76 25.04 3.35
C LYS A 221 -11.80 23.71 4.09
N VAL A 222 -12.68 22.79 3.72
CA VAL A 222 -12.73 21.45 4.34
C VAL A 222 -11.42 20.69 4.17
N VAL A 223 -10.86 20.63 2.95
CA VAL A 223 -9.60 19.91 2.72
C VAL A 223 -8.37 20.63 3.25
N SER A 224 -8.47 21.92 3.62
CA SER A 224 -7.39 22.58 4.38
C SER A 224 -7.21 22.00 5.78
N HIS A 225 -8.21 21.30 6.32
CA HIS A 225 -8.09 20.51 7.54
C HIS A 225 -7.53 19.11 7.30
N VAL A 226 -7.18 18.75 6.07
CA VAL A 226 -6.66 17.40 5.76
C VAL A 226 -5.15 17.46 5.63
N LYS A 227 -4.48 16.71 6.51
CA LYS A 227 -3.06 16.43 6.38
C LYS A 227 -2.90 15.01 5.84
N VAL A 228 -2.38 14.90 4.61
CA VAL A 228 -2.06 13.60 4.01
C VAL A 228 -0.67 13.20 4.48
N ARG A 229 -0.48 11.92 4.81
CA ARG A 229 0.79 11.38 5.27
C ARG A 229 1.09 10.04 4.62
N ARG A 230 2.38 9.75 4.51
CA ARG A 230 2.87 8.44 4.07
C ARG A 230 2.40 7.36 5.07
N LEU A 231 1.92 6.24 4.53
CA LEU A 231 1.56 5.08 5.32
C LEU A 231 2.57 3.96 5.09
N VAL A 232 3.29 3.60 6.15
CA VAL A 232 4.14 2.40 6.21
C VAL A 232 3.36 1.32 6.93
N LEU A 233 3.26 0.15 6.29
CA LEU A 233 2.57 -0.99 6.86
C LEU A 233 3.46 -1.67 7.91
N SER A 234 2.86 -2.18 8.97
CA SER A 234 3.56 -2.88 10.05
C SER A 234 2.69 -3.98 10.60
N GLU A 235 3.15 -5.24 10.53
CA GLU A 235 2.46 -6.35 11.19
C GLU A 235 2.54 -6.20 12.71
N LYS A 236 3.71 -5.83 13.22
CA LYS A 236 3.98 -5.71 14.67
C LYS A 236 3.10 -4.65 15.32
N ASP A 237 2.97 -3.50 14.67
CA ASP A 237 2.18 -2.36 15.19
C ASP A 237 0.72 -2.41 14.72
N ARG A 238 0.32 -3.46 13.99
CA ARG A 238 -1.03 -3.66 13.43
C ARG A 238 -1.49 -2.52 12.53
N VAL A 239 -0.58 -1.99 11.72
CA VAL A 239 -0.83 -0.91 10.77
C VAL A 239 -1.09 -1.50 9.40
N GLY A 240 -2.36 -1.62 9.04
CA GLY A 240 -2.83 -2.14 7.74
C GLY A 240 -2.60 -3.64 7.48
N ILE A 241 -1.86 -4.32 8.36
CA ILE A 241 -1.65 -5.76 8.37
C ILE A 241 -2.11 -6.30 9.73
N GLY A 242 -2.91 -7.37 9.72
CA GLY A 242 -3.40 -8.09 10.91
C GLY A 242 -2.88 -9.51 10.99
#